data_AF-A0A090EKG3-F1
#
_entry.id   AF-A0A090EKG3-F1
#
_cell.length_a   1.000
_cell.length_b   1.000
_cell.length_c   1.000
_cell.angle_alpha   90.00
_cell.angle_beta   90.00
_cell.angle_gamma   90.00
#
_symmetry.space_group_name_H-M   'P 1'
#
loop_
_entity.id
_entity.type
_entity.pdbx_description
1 polymer ?
#
loop_
_entity_poly.entity_id
_entity_poly.type
_entity_poly.pdbx_seq_one_letter_code
_entity_poly.pdbx_strand_id
1 'polypeptide(L)'
;MSKREFSKVSSAIWHSKRFLALSSDRARLLLLYLITSSHQNSSGAYRLPLGYALADLGWPAEEYRIHLDELVDKCLVAYDDDTEEVFVCGWFKTCPPMNDKHATGTLTRVNDIESEPVRTVALGEFKESSKSRVRVLSEVRRPHQEAAE
;
A
#
# COMPACT_ATOMS: atom_id res chain seq x y z
N MET A 1 14.56 -15.14 1.53
CA MET A 1 14.42 -13.68 1.68
C MET A 1 14.09 -13.39 3.13
N SER A 2 14.72 -12.39 3.75
CA SER A 2 14.33 -11.98 5.12
C SER A 2 12.88 -11.52 5.11
N LYS A 3 12.05 -12.09 6.00
CA LYS A 3 10.64 -11.73 6.17
C LYS A 3 10.58 -10.29 6.67
N ARG A 4 9.64 -9.48 6.16
CA ARG A 4 9.42 -8.13 6.71
C ARG A 4 8.93 -8.27 8.15
N GLU A 5 9.71 -7.78 9.10
CA GLU A 5 9.38 -7.85 10.54
C GLU A 5 8.38 -6.78 10.98
N PHE A 6 8.39 -5.62 10.31
CA PHE A 6 7.52 -4.49 10.64
C PHE A 6 7.04 -3.76 9.39
N SER A 7 5.87 -3.13 9.51
CA SER A 7 5.31 -2.24 8.51
C SER A 7 5.04 -0.87 9.13
N LYS A 8 5.18 0.21 8.34
CA LYS A 8 4.96 1.57 8.83
C LYS A 8 3.48 1.93 8.75
N VAL A 9 2.92 2.41 9.85
CA VAL A 9 1.62 3.09 9.88
C VAL A 9 1.86 4.56 10.16
N SER A 10 1.44 5.44 9.26
CA SER A 10 1.55 6.89 9.48
C SER A 10 0.56 7.33 10.55
N SER A 11 1.00 8.14 11.52
CA SER A 11 0.10 8.76 12.51
C SER A 11 -0.97 9.65 11.86
N ALA A 12 -0.73 10.13 10.64
CA ALA A 12 -1.71 10.88 9.86
C ALA A 12 -2.98 10.08 9.51
N ILE A 13 -2.98 8.75 9.70
CA ILE A 13 -4.19 7.92 9.54
C ILE A 13 -5.34 8.43 10.42
N TRP A 14 -5.04 8.95 11.61
CA TRP A 14 -6.02 9.52 12.54
C TRP A 14 -6.60 10.86 12.09
N HIS A 15 -6.05 11.47 11.04
CA HIS A 15 -6.57 12.67 10.40
C HIS A 15 -7.15 12.39 9.00
N SER A 16 -7.08 11.14 8.54
CA SER A 16 -7.63 10.75 7.24
C SER A 16 -9.15 10.74 7.29
N LYS A 17 -9.78 11.68 6.57
CA LYS A 17 -11.25 11.74 6.44
C LYS A 17 -11.85 10.41 5.96
N ARG A 18 -11.17 9.72 5.04
CA ARG A 18 -11.63 8.44 4.48
C ARG A 18 -11.56 7.31 5.50
N PHE A 19 -10.52 7.26 6.32
CA PHE A 19 -10.38 6.30 7.41
C PHE A 19 -11.39 6.55 8.53
N LEU A 20 -11.55 7.82 8.92
CA LEU A 20 -12.51 8.20 9.98
C LEU A 20 -13.96 7.95 9.57
N ALA A 21 -14.26 8.03 8.26
CA ALA A 21 -15.58 7.76 7.69
C ALA A 21 -15.92 6.26 7.54
N LEU A 22 -15.03 5.35 7.95
CA LEU A 22 -15.35 3.93 8.03
C LEU A 22 -16.42 3.67 9.09
N SER A 23 -17.34 2.77 8.76
CA SER A 23 -18.57 2.48 9.50
C SER A 23 -18.32 1.86 10.87
N SER A 24 -17.20 1.16 11.04
CA SER A 24 -16.89 0.40 12.26
C SER A 24 -15.41 0.35 12.59
N ASP A 25 -15.10 0.05 13.84
CA ASP A 25 -13.72 -0.25 14.27
C ASP A 25 -13.18 -1.54 13.67
N ARG A 26 -14.06 -2.47 13.25
CA ARG A 26 -13.69 -3.66 12.50
C ARG A 26 -13.14 -3.28 11.11
N ALA A 27 -13.81 -2.40 10.37
CA ALA A 27 -13.29 -1.92 9.08
C ALA A 27 -11.92 -1.22 9.23
N ARG A 28 -11.75 -0.43 10.30
CA ARG A 28 -10.47 0.21 10.64
C ARG A 28 -9.39 -0.82 10.97
N LEU A 29 -9.72 -1.85 11.76
CA LEU A 29 -8.83 -2.94 12.10
C LEU A 29 -8.43 -3.74 10.86
N LEU A 30 -9.36 -3.99 9.93
CA LEU A 30 -9.05 -4.67 8.67
C LEU A 30 -8.03 -3.88 7.86
N LEU A 31 -8.19 -2.56 7.72
CA LEU A 31 -7.20 -1.74 7.03
C LEU A 31 -5.82 -1.83 7.69
N LEU A 32 -5.77 -1.74 9.02
CA LEU A 32 -4.52 -1.87 9.77
C LEU A 32 -3.89 -3.25 9.57
N TYR A 33 -4.69 -4.32 9.62
CA TYR A 33 -4.25 -5.67 9.31
C TYR A 33 -3.65 -5.75 7.89
N LEU A 34 -4.30 -5.19 6.86
CA LEU A 34 -3.76 -5.20 5.49
C LEU A 34 -2.44 -4.41 5.37
N ILE A 35 -2.23 -3.40 6.21
CA ILE A 35 -0.97 -2.66 6.28
C ILE A 35 0.13 -3.47 6.98
N THR A 36 -0.21 -4.24 8.01
CA THR A 36 0.76 -4.86 8.93
C THR A 36 0.84 -6.39 8.84
N SER A 37 0.03 -7.04 8.00
CA SER A 37 -0.01 -8.49 7.87
C SER A 37 1.33 -9.05 7.42
N SER A 38 1.57 -10.32 7.74
CA SER A 38 2.83 -10.98 7.41
C SER A 38 3.04 -11.24 5.91
N HIS A 39 1.99 -11.05 5.10
CA HIS A 39 1.99 -11.14 3.65
C HIS A 39 2.45 -9.84 2.97
N GLN A 40 2.40 -8.71 3.69
CA GLN A 40 2.74 -7.40 3.14
C GLN A 40 4.22 -7.33 2.75
N ASN A 41 4.51 -6.59 1.67
CA ASN A 41 5.85 -6.44 1.12
C ASN A 41 6.11 -4.99 0.62
N SER A 42 7.22 -4.76 -0.08
CA SER A 42 7.60 -3.41 -0.52
C SER A 42 6.65 -2.77 -1.55
N SER A 43 5.91 -3.55 -2.34
CA SER A 43 5.00 -3.02 -3.36
C SER A 43 3.69 -2.46 -2.77
N GLY A 44 3.36 -2.81 -1.52
CA GLY A 44 2.03 -2.51 -0.97
C GLY A 44 0.93 -3.41 -1.52
N ALA A 45 1.28 -4.31 -2.46
CA ALA A 45 0.38 -5.24 -3.12
C ALA A 45 0.84 -6.68 -2.92
N TYR A 46 -0.08 -7.57 -2.61
CA TYR A 46 0.22 -8.98 -2.34
C TYR A 46 -1.02 -9.84 -2.45
N ARG A 47 -0.81 -11.14 -2.69
CA ARG A 47 -1.88 -12.13 -2.59
C ARG A 47 -2.17 -12.46 -1.13
N LEU A 48 -3.44 -12.38 -0.74
CA LEU A 48 -3.95 -12.72 0.57
C LEU A 48 -5.14 -13.67 0.43
N PRO A 49 -4.91 -14.99 0.47
CA PRO A 49 -6.02 -15.92 0.37
C PRO A 49 -6.97 -15.75 1.55
N LEU A 50 -8.28 -15.83 1.29
CA LEU A 50 -9.31 -15.52 2.29
C LEU A 50 -9.09 -16.27 3.61
N GLY A 51 -8.78 -17.57 3.54
CA GLY A 51 -8.56 -18.40 4.72
C GLY A 51 -7.45 -17.91 5.66
N TYR A 52 -6.39 -17.26 5.13
CA TYR A 52 -5.34 -16.67 5.97
C TYR A 52 -5.86 -15.45 6.72
N ALA A 53 -6.59 -14.57 6.04
CA ALA A 53 -7.18 -13.39 6.66
C ALA A 53 -8.16 -13.76 7.78
N LEU A 54 -9.03 -14.76 7.53
CA LEU A 54 -9.99 -15.23 8.53
C LEU A 54 -9.30 -15.86 9.74
N ALA A 55 -8.25 -16.66 9.52
CA ALA A 55 -7.49 -17.27 10.60
C ALA A 55 -6.76 -16.23 11.46
N ASP A 56 -6.14 -15.23 10.85
CA ASP A 56 -5.42 -14.17 11.57
C ASP A 56 -6.37 -13.26 12.37
N LEU A 57 -7.52 -12.91 11.79
CA LEU A 57 -8.50 -12.01 12.40
C LEU A 57 -9.46 -12.72 13.38
N GLY A 58 -9.65 -14.03 13.20
CA GLY A 58 -10.66 -14.82 13.91
C GLY A 58 -12.10 -14.46 13.51
N TRP A 59 -12.32 -14.01 12.27
CA TRP A 59 -13.63 -13.53 11.80
C TRP A 59 -14.34 -14.56 10.90
N PRO A 60 -15.68 -14.54 10.86
CA PRO A 60 -16.44 -15.18 9.81
C PRO A 60 -16.18 -14.55 8.43
N ALA A 61 -16.31 -15.35 7.37
CA ALA A 61 -16.11 -14.89 5.99
C ALA A 61 -17.02 -13.70 5.61
N GLU A 62 -18.29 -13.74 6.04
CA GLU A 62 -19.28 -12.69 5.78
C GLU A 62 -18.87 -11.35 6.40
N GLU A 63 -18.40 -11.36 7.66
CA GLU A 63 -17.92 -10.16 8.35
C GLU A 63 -16.68 -9.57 7.66
N TYR A 64 -15.73 -10.42 7.26
CA TYR A 64 -14.56 -9.98 6.49
C TYR A 64 -14.96 -9.31 5.18
N ARG A 65 -15.89 -9.93 4.43
CA ARG A 65 -16.31 -9.42 3.12
C ARG A 65 -16.99 -8.06 3.23
N ILE A 66 -17.91 -7.88 4.19
CA ILE A 66 -18.57 -6.59 4.44
C ILE A 66 -17.54 -5.47 4.64
N HIS A 67 -16.52 -5.72 5.45
CA HIS A 67 -15.50 -4.72 5.73
C HIS A 67 -14.52 -4.51 4.57
N LEU A 68 -14.18 -5.57 3.83
CA LEU A 68 -13.34 -5.44 2.64
C LEU A 68 -14.04 -4.60 1.56
N ASP A 69 -15.32 -4.85 1.31
CA ASP A 69 -16.13 -4.11 0.34
C ASP A 69 -16.18 -2.63 0.71
N GLU A 70 -16.37 -2.32 2.00
CA GLU A 70 -16.31 -0.93 2.46
C GLU A 70 -14.93 -0.29 2.21
N LEU A 71 -13.82 -1.00 2.42
CA LEU A 71 -12.49 -0.47 2.14
C LEU A 71 -12.29 -0.21 0.64
N VAL A 72 -12.83 -1.06 -0.23
CA VAL A 72 -12.80 -0.89 -1.69
C VAL A 72 -13.67 0.30 -2.11
N ASP A 73 -14.89 0.40 -1.60
CA ASP A 73 -15.82 1.51 -1.87
C ASP A 73 -15.26 2.86 -1.44
N LYS A 74 -14.55 2.90 -0.31
CA LYS A 74 -13.85 4.10 0.17
C LYS A 74 -12.49 4.29 -0.53
N CYS A 75 -12.15 3.48 -1.52
CA CYS A 75 -10.90 3.42 -2.29
C CYS A 75 -9.64 3.24 -1.44
N LEU A 76 -9.76 2.79 -0.18
CA LEU A 76 -8.64 2.64 0.77
C LEU A 76 -7.78 1.44 0.40
N VAL A 77 -8.37 0.51 -0.34
CA VAL A 77 -7.76 -0.70 -0.86
C VAL A 77 -8.27 -0.90 -2.29
N ALA A 78 -7.43 -1.45 -3.16
CA ALA A 78 -7.85 -2.10 -4.38
C ALA A 78 -7.77 -3.62 -4.15
N TYR A 79 -8.78 -4.37 -4.59
CA TYR A 79 -8.88 -5.80 -4.38
C TYR A 79 -9.42 -6.49 -5.63
N ASP A 80 -8.96 -7.71 -5.88
CA ASP A 80 -9.45 -8.58 -6.93
C ASP A 80 -9.84 -9.94 -6.34
N ASP A 81 -11.10 -10.32 -6.53
CA ASP A 81 -11.66 -11.57 -6.02
C ASP A 81 -11.06 -12.80 -6.73
N ASP A 82 -10.69 -12.69 -8.00
CA ASP A 82 -10.22 -13.84 -8.80
C ASP A 82 -8.79 -14.23 -8.44
N THR A 83 -7.92 -13.25 -8.17
CA THR A 83 -6.51 -13.49 -7.82
C THR A 83 -6.24 -13.41 -6.32
N GLU A 84 -7.23 -12.97 -5.53
CA GLU A 84 -7.11 -12.68 -4.10
C GLU A 84 -5.99 -11.67 -3.79
N GLU A 85 -5.72 -10.74 -4.72
CA GLU A 85 -4.69 -9.74 -4.56
C GLU A 85 -5.25 -8.44 -4.01
N VAL A 86 -4.50 -7.87 -3.07
CA VAL A 86 -4.86 -6.64 -2.38
C VAL A 86 -3.74 -5.62 -2.56
N PHE A 87 -4.10 -4.37 -2.85
CA PHE A 87 -3.20 -3.22 -2.79
C PHE A 87 -3.71 -2.19 -1.80
N VAL A 88 -2.86 -1.75 -0.87
CA VAL A 88 -3.20 -0.69 0.09
C VAL A 88 -2.99 0.68 -0.56
N CYS A 89 -4.08 1.39 -0.85
CA CYS A 89 -3.99 2.69 -1.52
C CYS A 89 -3.29 3.74 -0.63
N GLY A 90 -2.44 4.55 -1.24
CA GLY A 90 -1.56 5.51 -0.56
C GLY A 90 -0.31 4.88 0.05
N TRP A 91 -0.01 3.61 -0.22
CA TRP A 91 1.16 2.91 0.31
C TRP A 91 2.45 3.69 0.12
N PHE A 92 2.71 4.15 -1.12
CA PHE A 92 3.96 4.80 -1.47
C PHE A 92 4.13 6.21 -0.87
N LYS A 93 3.09 6.79 -0.27
CA LYS A 93 3.21 8.04 0.51
C LYS A 93 3.90 7.80 1.84
N THR A 94 3.70 6.62 2.44
CA THR A 94 4.27 6.24 3.75
C THR A 94 5.52 5.36 3.59
N CYS A 95 5.51 4.50 2.58
CA CYS A 95 6.54 3.51 2.29
C CYS A 95 7.16 3.70 0.88
N PRO A 96 7.70 4.89 0.53
CA PRO A 96 8.35 5.07 -0.76
C PRO A 96 9.63 4.24 -0.88
N PRO A 97 10.04 3.85 -2.10
CA PRO A 97 11.35 3.26 -2.32
C PRO A 97 12.48 4.19 -1.88
N MET A 98 13.45 3.65 -1.14
CA MET A 98 14.52 4.42 -0.48
C MET A 98 15.68 4.79 -1.41
N ASN A 99 15.89 4.02 -2.48
CA ASN A 99 16.94 4.20 -3.48
C ASN A 99 16.55 3.49 -4.78
N ASP A 100 17.34 3.64 -5.84
CA ASP A 100 16.99 3.10 -7.15
C ASP A 100 16.98 1.56 -7.18
N LYS A 101 17.88 0.90 -6.44
CA LYS A 101 17.86 -0.56 -6.30
C LYS A 101 16.57 -1.06 -5.64
N HIS A 102 16.13 -0.38 -4.58
CA HIS A 102 14.86 -0.68 -3.93
C HIS A 102 13.70 -0.41 -4.90
N ALA A 103 13.73 0.72 -5.63
CA ALA A 103 12.70 1.05 -6.62
C ALA A 103 12.58 -0.02 -7.72
N THR A 104 13.69 -0.51 -8.27
CA THR A 104 13.69 -1.59 -9.25
C THR A 104 13.07 -2.87 -8.67
N GLY A 105 13.50 -3.30 -7.48
CA GLY A 105 12.95 -4.50 -6.84
C GLY A 105 11.48 -4.36 -6.43
N THR A 106 11.02 -3.15 -6.14
CA THR A 106 9.60 -2.85 -5.90
C THR A 106 8.80 -2.90 -7.19
N LEU A 107 9.32 -2.32 -8.28
CA LEU A 107 8.66 -2.34 -9.59
C LEU A 107 8.53 -3.75 -10.15
N THR A 108 9.55 -4.61 -9.98
CA THR A 108 9.43 -6.04 -10.32
C THR A 108 8.23 -6.67 -9.63
N ARG A 109 8.10 -6.50 -8.30
CA ARG A 109 6.95 -7.02 -7.55
C ARG A 109 5.61 -6.44 -7.98
N VAL A 110 5.58 -5.16 -8.37
CA VAL A 110 4.35 -4.55 -8.91
C VAL A 110 3.98 -5.19 -10.25
N ASN A 111 4.96 -5.47 -11.11
CA ASN A 111 4.70 -6.12 -12.39
C ASN A 111 4.31 -7.59 -12.25
N ASP A 112 4.75 -8.26 -11.17
CA ASP A 112 4.41 -9.65 -10.86
C ASP A 112 2.97 -9.83 -10.33
N ILE A 113 2.26 -8.74 -10.01
CA ILE A 113 0.84 -8.78 -9.63
C ILE A 113 0.04 -9.34 -10.81
N GLU A 114 -0.78 -10.36 -10.58
CA GLU A 114 -1.55 -11.04 -11.64
C GLU A 114 -2.72 -10.18 -12.12
N SER A 115 -3.51 -9.67 -11.17
CA SER A 115 -4.66 -8.80 -11.34
C SER A 115 -4.29 -7.51 -12.08
N GLU A 116 -4.88 -7.32 -13.25
CA GLU A 116 -4.72 -6.09 -14.02
C GLU A 116 -5.23 -4.87 -13.25
N PRO A 117 -6.45 -4.87 -12.67
CA PRO A 117 -6.96 -3.71 -11.94
C PRO A 117 -6.07 -3.32 -10.75
N VAL A 118 -5.65 -4.29 -9.93
CA VAL A 118 -4.79 -4.04 -8.77
C VAL A 118 -3.42 -3.54 -9.21
N ARG A 119 -2.82 -4.18 -10.24
CA ARG A 119 -1.53 -3.78 -10.81
C ARG A 119 -1.58 -2.36 -11.36
N THR A 120 -2.65 -1.98 -12.03
CA THR A 120 -2.80 -0.63 -12.61
C THR A 120 -2.81 0.46 -11.54
N VAL A 121 -3.56 0.25 -10.44
CA VAL A 121 -3.56 1.20 -9.32
C VAL A 121 -2.18 1.27 -8.66
N ALA A 122 -1.58 0.12 -8.34
CA ALA A 122 -0.26 0.05 -7.70
C ALA A 122 0.83 0.71 -8.55
N LEU A 123 0.85 0.45 -9.85
CA LEU A 123 1.81 1.02 -10.79
C LEU A 123 1.62 2.54 -10.96
N GLY A 124 0.37 3.02 -10.94
CA GLY A 124 0.04 4.44 -10.94
C GLY A 124 0.68 5.16 -9.75
N GLU A 125 0.38 4.71 -8.53
CA GLU A 125 0.93 5.31 -7.31
C GLU A 125 2.47 5.19 -7.23
N PHE A 126 3.04 4.07 -7.68
CA PHE A 126 4.48 3.89 -7.74
C PHE A 126 5.16 4.94 -8.64
N LYS A 127 4.60 5.18 -9.83
CA LYS A 127 5.10 6.19 -10.78
C LYS A 127 5.00 7.59 -10.20
N GLU A 128 3.90 7.93 -9.53
CA GLU A 128 3.73 9.24 -8.88
C GLU A 128 4.75 9.48 -7.76
N SER A 129 5.00 8.48 -6.92
CA SER A 129 6.00 8.57 -5.86
C SER A 129 7.42 8.74 -6.42
N SER A 130 7.72 8.07 -7.54
CA SER A 130 9.02 8.15 -8.20
C SER A 130 9.25 9.50 -8.87
N LYS A 131 8.23 10.08 -9.54
CA LYS A 131 8.29 11.45 -10.08
C LYS A 131 8.57 12.48 -8.99
N SER A 132 7.86 12.36 -7.85
CA SER A 132 8.05 13.23 -6.70
C SER A 132 9.49 13.16 -6.17
N ARG A 133 10.08 11.94 -6.10
CA ARG A 133 11.49 11.74 -5.72
C ARG A 133 12.47 12.43 -6.68
N VAL A 134 12.31 12.23 -7.99
CA VAL A 134 13.19 12.83 -9.01
C VAL A 134 13.13 14.36 -8.96
N ARG A 135 11.91 14.92 -8.81
CA ARG A 135 11.73 16.37 -8.69
C ARG A 135 12.46 16.94 -7.48
N VAL A 136 12.29 16.36 -6.29
CA VAL A 136 12.97 16.81 -5.06
C VAL A 136 14.50 16.73 -5.23
N LEU A 137 15.02 15.64 -5.81
CA LEU A 137 16.46 15.51 -6.06
C LEU A 137 16.99 16.59 -7.03
N SER A 138 16.22 16.94 -8.05
CA SER A 138 16.59 18.01 -8.99
C SER A 138 16.56 19.40 -8.34
N GLU A 139 15.58 19.67 -7.48
CA GLU A 139 15.45 20.92 -6.74
C GLU A 139 16.55 21.07 -5.69
N VAL A 140 16.97 20.00 -5.01
CA VAL A 140 18.09 20.01 -4.03
C VAL A 140 19.46 20.17 -4.69
N ARG A 141 19.65 19.68 -5.92
CA ARG A 141 20.91 19.85 -6.66
C ARG A 141 21.12 21.28 -7.19
N ARG A 142 20.04 22.02 -7.43
CA ARG A 142 20.06 23.40 -7.93
C ARG A 142 20.72 24.44 -6.99
N PRO A 143 20.40 24.49 -5.67
CA PRO A 143 20.95 25.50 -4.76
C PRO A 143 22.46 25.36 -4.48
N HIS A 144 23.09 24.23 -4.81
CA HIS A 144 24.54 24.07 -4.66
C HIS A 144 25.35 24.63 -5.85
N GLN A 145 24.71 24.93 -6.99
CA GLN A 145 25.40 25.48 -8.16
C GLN A 145 25.34 27.01 -8.25
N GLU A 146 24.41 27.67 -7.56
CA GLU A 146 24.24 29.13 -7.59
C GLU A 146 25.03 29.86 -6.47
N ALA A 147 25.80 29.15 -5.65
CA ALA A 147 26.64 29.72 -4.59
C ALA A 147 28.15 29.77 -4.93
N ALA A 148 28.51 29.54 -6.20
CA ALA A 148 29.89 29.47 -6.69
C ALA A 148 30.22 30.45 -7.83
N GLU A 149 29.39 31.48 -8.04
CA GLU A 149 29.70 32.63 -8.92
C GLU A 149 29.86 33.92 -8.11
#